data_AF-A0A444V2M0-F1
#
_entry.id   AF-A0A444V2M0-F1
#
_cell.length_a   1.000
_cell.length_b   1.000
_cell.length_c   1.000
_cell.angle_alpha   90.00
_cell.angle_beta   90.00
_cell.angle_gamma   90.00
#
_symmetry.space_group_name_H-M   'P 1'
#
loop_
_entity.id
_entity.type
_entity.pdbx_description
1 polymer ?
#
loop_
_entity_poly.entity_id
_entity_poly.type
_entity_poly.pdbx_seq_one_letter_code
_entity_poly.pdbx_strand_id
1 'polypeptide(L)'
;MEDAVGGAAASRAVHILTKLAECGLYSAYKGQVSPVNILKARKAYEYAFLGCLTESSLLCDSTVATMRADVAVSLVACFALFQYLTVGIEAADRVYMQALEKTSELFLHKKTEITNLWTQPTELETLTLMRSVLLRYHMKVNVYPLGPLRETLTSALKLFPGNHSLWRLYVQTENKYHNASRARRFFDSVTRNADMITPQLFAIYAEQKRKELVDSVQSRVDIGGVYSTIPESGLSNRIRVLFEHAVQSDNGAHCPLLWRMYLHFLVSQGNRERSRGAFYKALQDCPWVKGLYMDAIEYFPDHMQEIMDLMTEKELRVRVPLEELDILLED
;
A
#
# COMPACT_ATOMS: atom_id res chain seq x y z
N MET A 1 -21.76 -6.65 -25.97
CA MET A 1 -20.65 -7.51 -26.43
C MET A 1 -19.63 -7.75 -25.32
N GLU A 2 -19.32 -6.75 -24.48
CA GLU A 2 -18.50 -6.93 -23.27
C GLU A 2 -19.09 -7.92 -22.25
N ASP A 3 -20.40 -7.91 -22.01
CA ASP A 3 -21.05 -8.84 -21.06
C ASP A 3 -20.97 -10.32 -21.49
N ALA A 4 -21.00 -10.60 -22.80
CA ALA A 4 -20.89 -11.96 -23.32
C ALA A 4 -19.45 -12.51 -23.18
N VAL A 5 -18.44 -11.65 -23.34
CA VAL A 5 -17.03 -11.98 -23.11
C VAL A 5 -16.75 -12.15 -21.61
N GLY A 6 -17.35 -11.31 -20.76
CA GLY A 6 -17.30 -11.43 -19.30
C GLY A 6 -17.91 -12.75 -18.80
N GLY A 7 -19.07 -13.14 -19.32
CA GLY A 7 -19.72 -14.42 -19.01
C GLY A 7 -18.88 -15.64 -19.41
N ALA A 8 -18.25 -15.60 -20.59
CA ALA A 8 -17.39 -16.67 -21.08
C ALA A 8 -16.05 -16.77 -20.31
N ALA A 9 -15.54 -15.65 -19.78
CA ALA A 9 -14.35 -15.63 -18.93
C ALA A 9 -14.67 -16.16 -17.52
N ALA A 10 -15.81 -15.76 -16.94
CA ALA A 10 -16.26 -16.24 -15.65
C ALA A 10 -16.50 -17.76 -15.67
N SER A 11 -17.11 -18.28 -16.74
CA SER A 11 -17.37 -19.72 -16.89
C SER A 11 -16.09 -20.55 -17.05
N ARG A 12 -15.05 -20.02 -17.69
CA ARG A 12 -13.70 -20.63 -17.75
C ARG A 12 -13.03 -20.63 -16.37
N ALA A 13 -13.11 -19.53 -15.62
CA ALA A 13 -12.55 -19.44 -14.28
C ALA A 13 -13.22 -20.46 -13.32
N VAL A 14 -14.54 -20.59 -13.37
CA VAL A 14 -15.29 -21.60 -12.60
C VAL A 14 -14.82 -23.02 -12.96
N HIS A 15 -14.58 -23.32 -14.24
CA HIS A 15 -14.08 -24.63 -14.68
C HIS A 15 -12.69 -24.93 -14.09
N ILE A 16 -11.77 -23.97 -14.14
CA ILE A 16 -10.42 -24.12 -13.58
C ILE A 16 -10.49 -24.41 -12.09
N LEU A 17 -11.27 -23.62 -11.33
CA LEU A 17 -11.41 -23.80 -9.88
C LEU A 17 -12.11 -25.12 -9.53
N THR A 18 -13.10 -25.53 -10.32
CA THR A 18 -13.74 -26.84 -10.15
C THR A 18 -12.76 -27.99 -10.37
N LYS A 19 -11.90 -27.89 -11.39
CA LYS A 19 -10.86 -28.90 -11.66
C LYS A 19 -9.76 -28.93 -10.60
N LEU A 20 -9.40 -27.76 -10.06
CA LEU A 20 -8.47 -27.66 -8.95
C LEU A 20 -8.99 -28.41 -7.71
N ALA A 21 -10.28 -28.29 -7.39
CA ALA A 21 -10.91 -28.98 -6.27
C ALA A 21 -11.04 -30.50 -6.46
N GLU A 22 -11.14 -30.97 -7.70
CA GLU A 22 -11.23 -32.40 -8.03
C GLU A 22 -9.87 -33.13 -7.96
N CYS A 23 -8.75 -32.40 -7.74
CA CYS A 23 -7.37 -32.95 -7.69
C CYS A 23 -7.00 -33.87 -8.86
N GLY A 24 -7.63 -33.69 -10.03
CA GLY A 24 -7.46 -34.54 -11.22
C GLY A 24 -6.63 -33.87 -12.32
N LEU A 25 -6.29 -34.64 -13.36
CA LEU A 25 -5.66 -34.10 -14.57
C LEU A 25 -6.53 -33.02 -15.20
N TYR A 26 -5.92 -31.89 -15.54
CA TYR A 26 -6.62 -30.78 -16.18
C TYR A 26 -7.24 -31.22 -17.52
N SER A 27 -8.50 -30.88 -17.72
CA SER A 27 -9.22 -31.11 -18.99
C SER A 27 -9.62 -29.77 -19.59
N ALA A 28 -9.46 -29.66 -20.91
CA ALA A 28 -9.78 -28.43 -21.64
C ALA A 28 -11.25 -28.02 -21.46
N TYR A 29 -11.49 -26.72 -21.37
CA TYR A 29 -12.82 -26.15 -21.16
C TYR A 29 -13.72 -26.37 -22.39
N LYS A 30 -14.88 -27.03 -22.17
CA LYS A 30 -15.84 -27.39 -23.23
C LYS A 30 -17.09 -26.49 -23.29
N GLY A 31 -17.08 -25.34 -22.61
CA GLY A 31 -18.17 -24.36 -22.71
C GLY A 31 -19.19 -24.36 -21.57
N GLN A 32 -19.38 -25.47 -20.84
CA GLN A 32 -20.25 -25.51 -19.66
C GLN A 32 -19.65 -26.35 -18.54
N VAL A 33 -19.79 -25.86 -17.31
CA VAL A 33 -19.45 -26.58 -16.08
C VAL A 33 -20.74 -27.17 -15.52
N SER A 34 -20.77 -28.48 -15.28
CA SER A 34 -21.97 -29.13 -14.77
C SER A 34 -22.28 -28.67 -13.33
N PRO A 35 -23.54 -28.40 -12.98
CA PRO A 35 -23.92 -28.03 -11.61
C PRO A 35 -23.50 -29.07 -10.56
N VAL A 36 -23.50 -30.35 -10.95
CA VAL A 36 -23.06 -31.46 -10.09
C VAL A 36 -21.57 -31.33 -9.75
N ASN A 37 -20.72 -30.99 -10.72
CA ASN A 37 -19.29 -30.81 -10.47
C ASN A 37 -19.04 -29.58 -9.61
N ILE A 38 -19.82 -28.50 -9.79
CA ILE A 38 -19.76 -27.31 -8.93
C ILE A 38 -20.08 -27.68 -7.47
N LEU A 39 -21.13 -28.47 -7.23
CA LEU A 39 -21.48 -28.91 -5.88
C LEU A 39 -20.43 -29.84 -5.26
N LYS A 40 -19.86 -30.75 -6.06
CA LYS A 40 -18.76 -31.62 -5.61
C LYS A 40 -17.51 -30.81 -5.26
N ALA A 41 -17.12 -29.88 -6.13
CA ALA A 41 -15.98 -28.98 -5.89
C ALA A 41 -16.20 -28.10 -4.66
N ARG A 42 -17.43 -27.60 -4.45
CA ARG A 42 -17.77 -26.84 -3.25
C ARG A 42 -17.50 -27.66 -1.98
N LYS A 43 -18.02 -28.89 -1.92
CA LYS A 43 -17.77 -29.79 -0.77
C LYS A 43 -16.29 -30.09 -0.60
N ALA A 44 -15.57 -30.35 -1.69
CA ALA A 44 -14.13 -30.60 -1.65
C ALA A 44 -13.36 -29.40 -1.07
N TYR A 45 -13.69 -28.18 -1.50
CA TYR A 45 -13.12 -26.96 -0.92
C TYR A 45 -13.49 -26.78 0.55
N GLU A 46 -14.74 -27.03 0.95
CA GLU A 46 -15.17 -26.93 2.36
C GLU A 46 -14.39 -27.90 3.26
N TYR A 47 -14.18 -29.14 2.81
CA TYR A 47 -13.36 -30.11 3.54
C TYR A 47 -11.88 -29.70 3.60
N ALA A 48 -11.30 -29.27 2.48
CA ALA A 48 -9.91 -28.82 2.44
C ALA A 48 -9.69 -27.56 3.29
N PHE A 49 -10.64 -26.63 3.25
CA PHE A 49 -10.64 -25.42 4.07
C PHE A 49 -10.67 -25.77 5.56
N LEU A 50 -11.59 -26.64 5.99
CA LEU A 50 -11.65 -27.10 7.38
C LEU A 50 -10.36 -27.82 7.79
N GLY A 51 -9.80 -28.65 6.91
CA GLY A 51 -8.50 -29.32 7.10
C GLY A 51 -7.38 -28.32 7.39
N CYS A 52 -7.21 -27.30 6.54
CA CYS A 52 -6.20 -26.25 6.74
C CYS A 52 -6.40 -25.48 8.05
N LEU A 53 -7.66 -25.20 8.43
CA LEU A 53 -7.96 -24.52 9.70
C LEU A 53 -7.62 -25.37 10.94
N THR A 54 -7.66 -26.69 10.82
CA THR A 54 -7.31 -27.62 11.92
C THR A 54 -5.81 -27.96 11.97
N GLU A 55 -5.16 -28.15 10.83
CA GLU A 55 -3.76 -28.56 10.74
C GLU A 55 -2.77 -27.44 11.04
N SER A 56 -3.16 -26.18 10.84
CA SER A 56 -2.34 -25.00 11.21
C SER A 56 -2.07 -24.89 12.72
N SER A 57 -2.66 -25.77 13.54
CA SER A 57 -2.42 -25.91 14.99
C SER A 57 -1.27 -26.86 15.35
N LEU A 58 -0.73 -27.64 14.40
CA LEU A 58 0.28 -28.67 14.67
C LEU A 58 1.68 -28.22 14.26
N LEU A 59 2.49 -27.94 15.27
CA LEU A 59 3.90 -27.56 15.22
C LEU A 59 4.73 -28.50 14.32
N CYS A 60 5.40 -27.95 13.32
CA CYS A 60 6.50 -28.62 12.61
C CYS A 60 7.41 -27.56 11.96
N ASP A 61 8.71 -27.86 11.87
CA ASP A 61 9.85 -27.07 11.37
C ASP A 61 9.58 -25.80 10.55
N SER A 62 10.39 -24.75 10.82
CA SER A 62 10.20 -23.37 10.33
C SER A 62 10.04 -23.22 8.82
N THR A 63 10.74 -24.02 8.00
CA THR A 63 10.65 -23.95 6.53
C THR A 63 9.40 -24.66 5.97
N VAL A 64 9.01 -25.78 6.58
CA VAL A 64 7.82 -26.55 6.18
C VAL A 64 6.55 -25.84 6.64
N ALA A 65 6.60 -25.15 7.79
CA ALA A 65 5.52 -24.30 8.27
C ALA A 65 5.20 -23.14 7.30
N THR A 66 6.22 -22.43 6.79
CA THR A 66 6.03 -21.33 5.84
C THR A 66 5.43 -21.80 4.51
N MET A 67 5.89 -22.92 3.97
CA MET A 67 5.30 -23.49 2.76
C MET A 67 3.83 -23.91 2.96
N ARG A 68 3.48 -24.49 4.13
CA ARG A 68 2.11 -24.87 4.45
C ARG A 68 1.18 -23.66 4.62
N ALA A 69 1.68 -22.59 5.22
CA ALA A 69 0.99 -21.32 5.36
C ALA A 69 0.62 -20.70 4.01
N ASP A 70 1.58 -20.64 3.08
CA ASP A 70 1.36 -20.09 1.74
C ASP A 70 0.34 -20.90 0.94
N VAL A 71 0.36 -22.23 1.08
CA VAL A 71 -0.63 -23.13 0.47
C VAL A 71 -2.01 -22.91 1.08
N ALA A 72 -2.12 -22.76 2.40
CA ALA A 72 -3.39 -22.50 3.08
C ALA A 72 -3.99 -21.17 2.62
N VAL A 73 -3.21 -20.08 2.60
CA VAL A 73 -3.66 -18.77 2.10
C VAL A 73 -4.13 -18.86 0.64
N SER A 74 -3.38 -19.59 -0.20
CA SER A 74 -3.73 -19.81 -1.60
C SER A 74 -5.03 -20.61 -1.76
N LEU A 75 -5.25 -21.63 -0.93
CA LEU A 75 -6.48 -22.42 -0.91
C LEU A 75 -7.68 -21.56 -0.51
N VAL A 76 -7.55 -20.75 0.55
CA VAL A 76 -8.61 -19.81 0.98
C VAL A 76 -8.95 -18.84 -0.14
N ALA A 77 -7.93 -18.29 -0.82
CA ALA A 77 -8.15 -17.41 -1.96
C ALA A 77 -8.89 -18.09 -3.11
N CYS A 78 -8.50 -19.32 -3.47
CA CYS A 78 -9.18 -20.11 -4.50
C CYS A 78 -10.63 -20.42 -4.12
N PHE A 79 -10.87 -20.79 -2.86
CA PHE A 79 -12.22 -21.09 -2.37
C PHE A 79 -13.10 -19.84 -2.35
N ALA A 80 -12.59 -18.71 -1.86
CA ALA A 80 -13.32 -17.45 -1.85
C ALA A 80 -13.65 -16.97 -3.27
N LEU A 81 -12.71 -17.07 -4.22
CA LEU A 81 -12.97 -16.77 -5.64
C LEU A 81 -14.01 -17.72 -6.24
N PHE A 82 -13.98 -19.00 -5.90
CA PHE A 82 -14.98 -19.97 -6.34
C PHE A 82 -16.38 -19.63 -5.79
N GLN A 83 -16.49 -19.24 -4.52
CA GLN A 83 -17.75 -18.78 -3.93
C GLN A 83 -18.22 -17.46 -4.55
N TYR A 84 -17.30 -16.54 -4.85
CA TYR A 84 -17.60 -15.27 -5.52
C TYR A 84 -18.24 -15.50 -6.89
N LEU A 85 -17.69 -16.41 -7.68
CA LEU A 85 -18.16 -16.70 -9.04
C LEU A 85 -19.43 -17.56 -9.09
N THR A 86 -19.70 -18.38 -8.06
CA THR A 86 -20.82 -19.33 -8.07
C THR A 86 -22.02 -18.91 -7.22
N VAL A 87 -21.82 -18.10 -6.18
CA VAL A 87 -22.87 -17.67 -5.25
C VAL A 87 -22.94 -16.14 -5.15
N GLY A 88 -21.78 -15.49 -5.04
CA GLY A 88 -21.68 -14.03 -4.97
C GLY A 88 -20.77 -13.53 -3.85
N ILE A 89 -20.74 -12.21 -3.68
CA ILE A 89 -19.78 -11.53 -2.78
C ILE A 89 -19.93 -11.93 -1.31
N GLU A 90 -21.16 -12.10 -0.81
CA GLU A 90 -21.39 -12.42 0.59
C GLU A 90 -20.83 -13.81 0.96
N ALA A 91 -20.92 -14.78 0.04
CA ALA A 91 -20.37 -16.11 0.27
C ALA A 91 -18.84 -16.09 0.30
N ALA A 92 -18.21 -15.31 -0.59
CA ALA A 92 -16.78 -15.12 -0.59
C ALA A 92 -16.28 -14.37 0.66
N ASP A 93 -17.00 -13.34 1.10
CA ASP A 93 -16.67 -12.57 2.28
C ASP A 93 -16.73 -13.42 3.56
N ARG A 94 -17.73 -14.31 3.67
CA ARG A 94 -17.82 -15.27 4.77
C ARG A 94 -16.62 -16.22 4.84
N VAL A 95 -16.14 -16.72 3.70
CA VAL A 95 -14.94 -17.58 3.65
C VAL A 95 -13.72 -16.82 4.20
N TYR A 96 -13.51 -15.58 3.77
CA TYR A 96 -12.42 -14.77 4.29
C TYR A 96 -12.59 -14.45 5.78
N MET A 97 -13.79 -14.09 6.24
CA MET A 97 -14.03 -13.80 7.66
C MET A 97 -13.72 -15.00 8.54
N GLN A 98 -14.20 -16.20 8.17
CA GLN A 98 -13.94 -17.42 8.94
C GLN A 98 -12.44 -17.78 8.96
N ALA A 99 -11.74 -17.58 7.84
CA ALA A 99 -10.30 -17.76 7.78
C ALA A 99 -9.56 -16.78 8.70
N LEU A 100 -9.92 -15.49 8.62
CA LEU A 100 -9.30 -14.42 9.40
C LEU A 100 -9.52 -14.60 10.90
N GLU A 101 -10.72 -14.97 11.33
CA GLU A 101 -11.04 -15.26 12.73
C GLU A 101 -10.13 -16.37 13.27
N LYS A 102 -10.01 -17.48 12.54
CA LYS A 102 -9.20 -18.62 12.98
C LYS A 102 -7.70 -18.32 12.96
N THR A 103 -7.21 -17.66 11.92
CA THR A 103 -5.80 -17.23 11.87
C THR A 103 -5.49 -16.18 12.95
N SER A 104 -6.45 -15.32 13.31
CA SER A 104 -6.28 -14.34 14.39
C SER A 104 -6.17 -14.99 15.77
N GLU A 105 -6.93 -16.05 16.05
CA GLU A 105 -6.79 -16.84 17.29
C GLU A 105 -5.36 -17.38 17.42
N LEU A 106 -4.84 -18.00 16.35
CA LEU A 106 -3.48 -18.53 16.31
C LEU A 106 -2.42 -17.44 16.44
N PHE A 107 -2.64 -16.28 15.80
CA PHE A 107 -1.74 -15.13 15.88
C PHE A 107 -1.62 -14.59 17.30
N LEU A 108 -2.73 -14.50 18.06
CA LEU A 108 -2.71 -14.00 19.43
C LEU A 108 -1.87 -14.90 20.36
N HIS A 109 -1.89 -16.22 20.14
CA HIS A 109 -1.05 -17.17 20.86
C HIS A 109 0.45 -17.06 20.52
N LYS A 110 0.79 -16.62 19.30
CA LYS A 110 2.18 -16.50 18.83
C LYS A 110 2.86 -15.17 19.21
N LYS A 111 2.06 -14.12 19.45
CA LYS A 111 2.54 -12.76 19.80
C LYS A 111 3.33 -12.71 21.12
N THR A 112 3.18 -13.71 21.99
CA THR A 112 3.92 -13.83 23.25
C THR A 112 5.39 -14.27 23.09
N GLU A 113 5.81 -14.79 21.93
CA GLU A 113 7.14 -15.40 21.79
C GLU A 113 8.06 -14.76 20.74
N ILE A 114 7.57 -13.90 19.83
CA ILE A 114 8.39 -13.44 18.69
C ILE A 114 8.30 -11.92 18.51
N THR A 115 9.30 -11.21 19.03
CA THR A 115 9.49 -9.76 18.87
C THR A 115 10.20 -9.35 17.57
N ASN A 116 10.70 -10.29 16.76
CA ASN A 116 11.66 -9.98 15.69
C ASN A 116 11.35 -10.59 14.29
N LEU A 117 10.13 -10.46 13.77
CA LEU A 117 9.83 -10.82 12.37
C LEU A 117 9.31 -9.61 11.59
N TRP A 118 10.17 -8.62 11.34
CA TRP A 118 9.82 -7.37 10.66
C TRP A 118 9.86 -7.44 9.12
N THR A 119 9.87 -8.63 8.50
CA THR A 119 10.19 -8.74 7.07
C THR A 119 9.32 -9.68 6.22
N GLN A 120 8.34 -10.40 6.79
CA GLN A 120 7.40 -11.19 5.99
C GLN A 120 5.96 -10.80 6.30
N PRO A 121 5.10 -10.58 5.28
CA PRO A 121 3.69 -10.33 5.51
C PRO A 121 3.10 -11.57 6.19
N THR A 122 2.49 -11.37 7.35
CA THR A 122 1.82 -12.45 8.08
C THR A 122 0.70 -13.00 7.19
N GLU A 123 0.39 -14.30 7.28
CA GLU A 123 -0.77 -14.92 6.62
C GLU A 123 -2.05 -14.07 6.78
N LEU A 124 -2.23 -13.52 7.98
CA LEU A 124 -3.32 -12.63 8.36
C LEU A 124 -3.35 -11.33 7.54
N GLU A 125 -2.17 -10.73 7.27
CA GLU A 125 -2.05 -9.56 6.40
C GLU A 125 -2.41 -9.89 4.96
N THR A 126 -1.90 -11.02 4.46
CA THR A 126 -2.13 -11.46 3.08
C THR A 126 -3.60 -11.78 2.83
N LEU A 127 -4.25 -12.52 3.74
CA LEU A 127 -5.69 -12.81 3.67
C LEU A 127 -6.53 -11.53 3.71
N THR A 128 -6.16 -10.59 4.58
CA THR A 128 -6.87 -9.29 4.68
C THR A 128 -6.70 -8.45 3.41
N LEU A 129 -5.51 -8.47 2.81
CA LEU A 129 -5.25 -7.83 1.53
C LEU A 129 -6.08 -8.46 0.41
N MET A 130 -6.12 -9.80 0.33
CA MET A 130 -6.91 -10.50 -0.69
C MET A 130 -8.41 -10.21 -0.55
N ARG A 131 -8.95 -10.24 0.68
CA ARG A 131 -10.35 -9.88 0.98
C ARG A 131 -10.66 -8.45 0.52
N SER A 132 -9.82 -7.49 0.89
CA SER A 132 -10.03 -6.07 0.57
C SER A 132 -9.90 -5.78 -0.94
N VAL A 133 -9.00 -6.48 -1.64
CA VAL A 133 -8.90 -6.41 -3.11
C VAL A 133 -10.16 -6.97 -3.78
N LEU A 134 -10.69 -8.10 -3.31
CA LEU A 134 -11.93 -8.68 -3.84
C LEU A 134 -13.12 -7.73 -3.64
N LEU A 135 -13.29 -7.19 -2.42
CA LEU A 135 -14.36 -6.23 -2.12
C LEU A 135 -14.27 -4.99 -3.02
N ARG A 136 -13.06 -4.44 -3.20
CA ARG A 136 -12.86 -3.30 -4.11
C ARG A 136 -13.16 -3.65 -5.56
N TYR A 137 -12.77 -4.82 -6.03
CA TYR A 137 -13.09 -5.27 -7.38
C TYR A 137 -14.61 -5.38 -7.57
N HIS A 138 -15.31 -6.00 -6.62
CA HIS A 138 -16.76 -6.12 -6.66
C HIS A 138 -17.44 -4.74 -6.69
N MET A 139 -16.97 -3.78 -5.88
CA MET A 139 -17.43 -2.38 -5.91
C MET A 139 -17.15 -1.64 -7.22
N LYS A 140 -16.15 -2.07 -8.00
CA LYS A 140 -15.85 -1.47 -9.30
C LYS A 140 -16.82 -1.96 -10.38
N VAL A 141 -17.23 -3.23 -10.29
CA VAL A 141 -18.07 -3.88 -11.30
C VAL A 141 -19.57 -3.75 -10.96
N ASN A 142 -19.92 -3.73 -9.67
CA ASN A 142 -21.30 -3.74 -9.19
C ASN A 142 -21.58 -2.58 -8.22
N VAL A 143 -22.86 -2.24 -8.07
CA VAL A 143 -23.31 -1.30 -7.03
C VAL A 143 -23.23 -1.99 -5.67
N TYR A 144 -22.26 -1.60 -4.85
CA TYR A 144 -22.02 -2.20 -3.53
C TYR A 144 -21.63 -1.12 -2.50
N PRO A 145 -22.11 -1.20 -1.25
CA PRO A 145 -21.83 -0.20 -0.23
C PRO A 145 -20.34 -0.16 0.16
N LEU A 146 -19.84 1.04 0.46
CA LEU A 146 -18.44 1.26 0.87
C LEU A 146 -18.14 0.81 2.31
N GLY A 147 -19.17 0.67 3.16
CA GLY A 147 -19.03 0.33 4.58
C GLY A 147 -18.12 -0.89 4.83
N PRO A 148 -18.42 -2.06 4.25
CA PRO A 148 -17.66 -3.29 4.50
C PRO A 148 -16.18 -3.20 4.11
N LEU A 149 -15.87 -2.59 2.96
CA LEU A 149 -14.47 -2.39 2.53
C LEU A 149 -13.74 -1.45 3.49
N ARG A 150 -14.38 -0.34 3.86
CA ARG A 150 -13.79 0.65 4.76
C ARG A 150 -13.54 0.06 6.15
N GLU A 151 -14.51 -0.65 6.72
CA GLU A 151 -14.37 -1.30 8.02
C GLU A 151 -13.22 -2.31 7.99
N THR A 152 -13.19 -3.17 6.97
CA THR A 152 -12.09 -4.13 6.77
C THR A 152 -10.73 -3.44 6.74
N LEU A 153 -10.57 -2.38 5.94
CA LEU A 153 -9.31 -1.63 5.84
C LEU A 153 -8.94 -0.93 7.15
N THR A 154 -9.88 -0.26 7.81
CA THR A 154 -9.61 0.47 9.05
C THR A 154 -9.25 -0.45 10.21
N SER A 155 -9.89 -1.61 10.32
CA SER A 155 -9.55 -2.63 11.33
C SER A 155 -8.19 -3.25 11.03
N ALA A 156 -7.91 -3.56 9.75
CA ALA A 156 -6.64 -4.13 9.32
C ALA A 156 -5.46 -3.20 9.58
N LEU A 157 -5.58 -1.92 9.23
CA LEU A 157 -4.50 -0.94 9.36
C LEU A 157 -4.20 -0.55 10.81
N LYS A 158 -5.16 -0.75 11.74
CA LYS A 158 -4.90 -0.66 13.18
C LYS A 158 -4.06 -1.82 13.69
N LEU A 159 -4.23 -3.01 13.12
CA LEU A 159 -3.46 -4.20 13.48
C LEU A 159 -2.09 -4.23 12.78
N PHE A 160 -2.03 -3.78 11.53
CA PHE A 160 -0.86 -3.85 10.65
C PHE A 160 -0.48 -2.46 10.09
N PRO A 161 -0.03 -1.53 10.94
CA PRO A 161 0.32 -0.17 10.50
C PRO A 161 1.50 -0.13 9.51
N GLY A 162 2.29 -1.19 9.41
CA GLY A 162 3.41 -1.30 8.47
C GLY A 162 3.05 -1.77 7.07
N ASN A 163 1.82 -2.24 6.82
CA ASN A 163 1.48 -2.85 5.54
C ASN A 163 1.17 -1.79 4.46
N HIS A 164 2.15 -1.55 3.58
CA HIS A 164 2.07 -0.56 2.50
C HIS A 164 0.95 -0.83 1.48
N SER A 165 0.63 -2.10 1.21
CA SER A 165 -0.39 -2.49 0.24
C SER A 165 -1.79 -2.13 0.72
N LEU A 166 -2.07 -2.37 2.01
CA LEU A 166 -3.33 -1.97 2.65
C LEU A 166 -3.48 -0.45 2.69
N TRP A 167 -2.40 0.29 3.01
CA TRP A 167 -2.43 1.74 2.98
C TRP A 167 -2.70 2.31 1.59
N ARG A 168 -2.02 1.77 0.57
CA ARG A 168 -2.26 2.15 -0.84
C ARG A 168 -3.73 1.94 -1.21
N LEU A 169 -4.30 0.80 -0.83
CA LEU A 169 -5.69 0.47 -1.09
C LEU A 169 -6.67 1.42 -0.37
N TYR A 170 -6.38 1.77 0.89
CA TYR A 170 -7.14 2.72 1.68
C TYR A 170 -7.14 4.13 1.07
N VAL A 171 -5.97 4.66 0.71
CA VAL A 171 -5.85 6.00 0.10
C VAL A 171 -6.59 6.06 -1.24
N GLN A 172 -6.44 5.04 -2.08
CA GLN A 172 -7.15 4.98 -3.37
C GLN A 172 -8.67 4.92 -3.19
N THR A 173 -9.14 4.25 -2.13
CA THR A 173 -10.57 4.15 -1.82
C THR A 173 -11.09 5.49 -1.29
N GLU A 174 -10.48 6.07 -0.26
CA GLU A 174 -10.96 7.31 0.34
C GLU A 174 -10.88 8.52 -0.61
N ASN A 175 -9.86 8.58 -1.48
CA ASN A 175 -9.75 9.65 -2.47
C ASN A 175 -10.91 9.63 -3.49
N LYS A 176 -11.44 8.45 -3.81
CA LYS A 176 -12.60 8.32 -4.72
C LYS A 176 -13.90 8.85 -4.08
N TYR A 177 -14.02 8.79 -2.76
CA TYR A 177 -15.26 9.10 -2.04
C TYR A 177 -15.19 10.40 -1.21
N HIS A 178 -14.15 11.23 -1.42
CA HIS A 178 -14.01 12.60 -0.92
C HIS A 178 -14.21 12.82 0.60
N ASN A 179 -14.00 11.81 1.44
CA ASN A 179 -14.17 11.92 2.89
C ASN A 179 -12.87 12.29 3.61
N ALA A 180 -12.34 13.48 3.31
CA ALA A 180 -11.04 13.94 3.80
C ALA A 180 -10.96 14.03 5.33
N SER A 181 -12.02 14.53 5.99
CA SER A 181 -12.04 14.70 7.44
C SER A 181 -11.95 13.38 8.19
N ARG A 182 -12.68 12.34 7.72
CA ARG A 182 -12.60 10.99 8.27
C ARG A 182 -11.23 10.38 8.04
N ALA A 183 -10.70 10.49 6.82
CA ALA A 183 -9.38 9.97 6.50
C ALA A 183 -8.30 10.56 7.41
N ARG A 184 -8.32 11.89 7.61
CA ARG A 184 -7.41 12.61 8.52
C ARG A 184 -7.51 12.10 9.96
N ARG A 185 -8.72 12.02 10.52
CA ARG A 185 -8.94 11.49 11.88
C ARG A 185 -8.42 10.06 12.03
N PHE A 186 -8.57 9.25 10.99
CA PHE A 186 -8.05 7.89 10.99
C PHE A 186 -6.52 7.86 10.97
N PHE A 187 -5.88 8.61 10.06
CA PHE A 187 -4.42 8.73 10.05
C PHE A 187 -3.89 9.22 11.40
N ASP A 188 -4.45 10.31 11.94
CA ASP A 188 -4.06 10.86 13.24
C ASP A 188 -4.20 9.83 14.37
N SER A 189 -5.22 8.95 14.31
CA SER A 189 -5.41 7.89 15.30
C SER A 189 -4.36 6.78 15.20
N VAL A 190 -3.91 6.45 13.99
CA VAL A 190 -2.92 5.37 13.78
C VAL A 190 -1.51 5.89 14.02
N THR A 191 -1.18 7.10 13.58
CA THR A 191 0.15 7.72 13.79
C THR A 191 0.47 7.98 15.25
N ARG A 192 -0.55 8.17 16.10
CA ARG A 192 -0.35 8.31 17.57
C ARG A 192 -0.04 6.99 18.27
N ASN A 193 -0.47 5.87 17.69
CA ASN A 193 -0.39 4.55 18.31
C ASN A 193 0.72 3.68 17.72
N ALA A 194 1.26 4.05 16.55
CA ALA A 194 2.25 3.28 15.83
C ALA A 194 3.58 4.03 15.74
N ASP A 195 4.63 3.44 16.29
CA ASP A 195 6.01 3.91 16.15
C ASP A 195 6.58 3.51 14.78
N MET A 196 5.86 3.85 13.71
CA MET A 196 6.23 3.51 12.33
C MET A 196 6.13 4.74 11.45
N ILE A 197 7.08 4.86 10.52
CA ILE A 197 7.07 5.97 9.54
C ILE A 197 6.02 5.75 8.44
N THR A 198 5.63 4.50 8.19
CA THR A 198 4.71 4.12 7.11
C THR A 198 3.35 4.86 7.17
N PRO A 199 2.62 4.88 8.31
CA PRO A 199 1.37 5.65 8.40
C PRO A 199 1.54 7.16 8.15
N GLN A 200 2.66 7.76 8.59
CA GLN A 200 2.94 9.18 8.38
C GLN A 200 3.20 9.49 6.90
N LEU A 201 4.01 8.66 6.23
CA LEU A 201 4.26 8.78 4.79
C LEU A 201 2.97 8.66 3.98
N PHE A 202 2.10 7.71 4.32
CA PHE A 202 0.82 7.56 3.64
C PHE A 202 -0.16 8.69 3.95
N ALA A 203 -0.10 9.31 5.14
CA ALA A 203 -0.87 10.50 5.45
C ALA A 203 -0.46 11.69 4.56
N ILE A 204 0.85 11.91 4.40
CA ILE A 204 1.41 12.92 3.48
C ILE A 204 0.98 12.62 2.05
N TYR A 205 1.16 11.39 1.59
CA TYR A 205 0.77 10.95 0.24
C TYR A 205 -0.73 11.15 -0.02
N ALA A 206 -1.59 10.88 0.97
CA ALA A 206 -3.03 11.09 0.84
C ALA A 206 -3.40 12.57 0.68
N GLU A 207 -2.77 13.48 1.42
CA GLU A 207 -2.98 14.92 1.24
C GLU A 207 -2.40 15.43 -0.08
N GLN A 208 -1.25 14.92 -0.52
CA GLN A 208 -0.68 15.25 -1.83
C GLN A 208 -1.60 14.82 -2.97
N LYS A 209 -2.11 13.59 -2.95
CA LYS A 209 -3.07 13.11 -3.96
C LYS A 209 -4.38 13.88 -3.96
N ARG A 210 -4.79 14.39 -2.81
CA ARG A 210 -5.94 15.30 -2.74
C ARG A 210 -5.62 16.62 -3.41
N LYS A 211 -4.47 17.24 -3.08
CA LYS A 211 -4.03 18.49 -3.71
C LYS A 211 -3.95 18.33 -5.24
N GLU A 212 -3.32 17.28 -5.75
CA GLU A 212 -3.28 16.98 -7.19
C GLU A 212 -4.69 16.92 -7.82
N LEU A 213 -5.64 16.29 -7.14
CA LEU A 213 -7.02 16.23 -7.62
C LEU A 213 -7.68 17.61 -7.66
N VAL A 214 -7.52 18.44 -6.63
CA VAL A 214 -8.14 19.77 -6.61
C VAL A 214 -7.46 20.69 -7.63
N ASP A 215 -6.12 20.69 -7.70
CA ASP A 215 -5.34 21.41 -8.73
C ASP A 215 -5.77 20.99 -10.16
N SER A 216 -6.05 19.70 -10.38
CA SER A 216 -6.52 19.18 -11.68
C SER A 216 -7.93 19.63 -12.05
N VAL A 217 -8.77 19.96 -11.06
CA VAL A 217 -10.09 20.54 -11.28
C VAL A 217 -9.94 22.04 -11.53
N GLN A 218 -9.14 22.73 -10.71
CA GLN A 218 -8.92 24.17 -10.82
C GLN A 218 -8.26 24.59 -12.15
N SER A 219 -7.28 23.82 -12.64
CA SER A 219 -6.66 24.06 -13.96
C SER A 219 -7.61 23.88 -15.15
N ARG A 220 -8.75 23.17 -14.98
CA ARG A 220 -9.81 23.09 -16.00
C ARG A 220 -10.77 24.28 -15.95
N VAL A 221 -10.79 25.02 -14.84
CA VAL A 221 -11.72 26.12 -14.55
C VAL A 221 -11.29 27.43 -15.20
N ASP A 222 -10.03 27.56 -15.65
CA ASP A 222 -9.55 28.71 -16.41
C ASP A 222 -10.29 28.90 -17.77
N ILE A 223 -11.13 27.95 -18.17
CA ILE A 223 -12.10 28.04 -19.27
C ILE A 223 -13.52 28.32 -18.71
N GLY A 224 -13.71 29.50 -18.11
CA GLY A 224 -15.01 30.19 -18.09
C GLY A 224 -16.12 29.71 -17.14
N GLY A 225 -15.86 28.92 -16.10
CA GLY A 225 -16.90 28.46 -15.15
C GLY A 225 -16.65 28.89 -13.70
N VAL A 226 -17.30 29.96 -13.22
CA VAL A 226 -17.20 30.37 -11.81
C VAL A 226 -17.94 29.36 -10.92
N TYR A 227 -17.20 28.45 -10.31
CA TYR A 227 -17.64 27.68 -9.15
C TYR A 227 -16.90 28.18 -7.90
N SER A 228 -17.57 28.18 -6.75
CA SER A 228 -17.02 28.61 -5.47
C SER A 228 -16.01 27.59 -4.92
N THR A 229 -14.80 27.54 -5.47
CA THR A 229 -13.69 26.80 -4.85
C THR A 229 -12.91 27.74 -3.93
N ILE A 230 -12.91 27.40 -2.64
CA ILE A 230 -12.22 28.12 -1.57
C ILE A 230 -10.72 28.20 -1.92
N PRO A 231 -10.03 29.35 -1.72
CA PRO A 231 -8.61 29.48 -2.05
C PRO A 231 -7.75 28.44 -1.32
N GLU A 232 -6.97 27.70 -2.10
CA GLU A 232 -6.27 26.45 -1.75
C GLU A 232 -4.98 26.57 -0.94
N SER A 233 -4.74 27.68 -0.25
CA SER A 233 -3.55 27.82 0.61
C SER A 233 -3.54 26.83 1.78
N GLY A 234 -4.72 26.31 2.18
CA GLY A 234 -4.87 25.38 3.31
C GLY A 234 -4.23 24.00 3.11
N LEU A 235 -4.31 23.41 1.91
CA LEU A 235 -3.77 22.06 1.66
C LEU A 235 -2.23 22.06 1.63
N SER A 236 -1.62 23.05 0.97
CA SER A 236 -0.15 23.22 0.97
C SER A 236 0.40 23.42 2.38
N ASN A 237 -0.27 24.26 3.19
CA ASN A 237 0.10 24.44 4.59
C ASN A 237 -0.06 23.15 5.40
N ARG A 238 -1.13 22.38 5.16
CA ARG A 238 -1.34 21.09 5.83
C ARG A 238 -0.27 20.06 5.47
N ILE A 239 0.07 19.94 4.19
CA ILE A 239 1.14 19.04 3.73
C ILE A 239 2.47 19.43 4.37
N ARG A 240 2.78 20.74 4.43
CA ARG A 240 3.98 21.24 5.12
C ARG A 240 4.00 20.83 6.60
N VAL A 241 2.91 21.05 7.32
CA VAL A 241 2.82 20.67 8.75
C VAL A 241 2.99 19.16 8.94
N LEU A 242 2.47 18.33 8.03
CA LEU A 242 2.66 16.88 8.09
C LEU A 242 4.12 16.48 7.87
N PHE A 243 4.82 17.12 6.93
CA PHE A 243 6.25 16.91 6.75
C PHE A 243 7.05 17.36 7.97
N GLU A 244 6.79 18.56 8.48
CA GLU A 244 7.46 19.11 9.68
C GLU A 244 7.29 18.20 10.89
N HIS A 245 6.09 17.66 11.10
CA HIS A 245 5.83 16.68 12.16
C HIS A 245 6.55 15.35 11.91
N ALA A 246 6.56 14.85 10.67
CA ALA A 246 7.19 13.58 10.34
C ALA A 246 8.72 13.63 10.54
N VAL A 247 9.38 14.70 10.10
CA VAL A 247 10.84 14.83 10.25
C VAL A 247 11.27 15.08 11.70
N GLN A 248 10.37 15.57 12.56
CA GLN A 248 10.63 15.72 14.00
C GLN A 248 10.55 14.39 14.77
N SER A 249 9.99 13.34 14.17
CA SER A 249 9.93 12.03 14.81
C SER A 249 11.26 11.28 14.66
N ASP A 250 11.66 10.51 15.67
CA ASP A 250 12.94 9.77 15.66
C ASP A 250 13.09 8.88 14.41
N ASN A 251 12.03 8.16 14.05
CA ASN A 251 12.01 7.30 12.86
C ASN A 251 11.98 8.08 11.54
N GLY A 252 11.47 9.32 11.55
CA GLY A 252 11.35 10.16 10.37
C GLY A 252 12.61 10.99 10.10
N ALA A 253 13.28 11.48 11.14
CA ALA A 253 14.54 12.22 11.05
C ALA A 253 15.61 11.41 10.31
N HIS A 254 15.71 10.11 10.61
CA HIS A 254 16.65 9.20 9.95
C HIS A 254 16.10 8.54 8.68
N CYS A 255 14.98 9.03 8.12
CA CYS A 255 14.39 8.50 6.89
C CYS A 255 14.78 9.35 5.67
N PRO A 256 15.70 8.90 4.80
CA PRO A 256 16.15 9.72 3.68
C PRO A 256 15.06 9.99 2.65
N LEU A 257 14.17 9.02 2.44
CA LEU A 257 13.04 9.17 1.51
C LEU A 257 12.12 10.32 1.94
N LEU A 258 11.85 10.45 3.24
CA LEU A 258 11.03 11.53 3.79
C LEU A 258 11.66 12.89 3.50
N TRP A 259 12.96 13.04 3.76
CA TRP A 259 13.70 14.28 3.49
C TRP A 259 13.69 14.65 2.00
N ARG A 260 13.96 13.69 1.12
CA ARG A 260 13.90 13.91 -0.35
C ARG A 260 12.51 14.36 -0.80
N MET A 261 11.45 13.72 -0.29
CA MET A 261 10.07 14.12 -0.57
C MET A 261 9.75 15.52 -0.04
N TYR A 262 10.25 15.86 1.15
CA TYR A 262 10.01 17.17 1.77
C TYR A 262 10.73 18.28 1.01
N LEU A 263 11.99 18.07 0.63
CA LEU A 263 12.78 19.00 -0.18
C LEU A 263 12.11 19.26 -1.52
N HIS A 264 11.77 18.20 -2.25
CA HIS A 264 11.04 18.31 -3.51
C HIS A 264 9.73 19.10 -3.34
N PHE A 265 8.99 18.85 -2.26
CA PHE A 265 7.77 19.60 -1.96
C PHE A 265 8.06 21.10 -1.73
N LEU A 266 9.04 21.48 -0.91
CA LEU A 266 9.35 22.89 -0.64
C LEU A 266 9.83 23.64 -1.89
N VAL A 267 10.65 22.99 -2.72
CA VAL A 267 11.14 23.54 -3.99
C VAL A 267 9.98 23.76 -4.96
N SER A 268 9.04 22.81 -5.04
CA SER A 268 7.82 22.96 -5.86
C SER A 268 6.92 24.13 -5.43
N GLN A 269 7.04 24.59 -4.17
CA GLN A 269 6.34 25.77 -3.66
C GLN A 269 7.12 27.09 -3.91
N GLY A 270 8.29 27.04 -4.56
CA GLY A 270 9.12 28.21 -4.86
C GLY A 270 9.83 28.82 -3.65
N ASN A 271 9.87 28.14 -2.50
CA ASN A 271 10.46 28.68 -1.29
C ASN A 271 11.93 28.26 -1.12
N ARG A 272 12.83 28.92 -1.85
CA ARG A 272 14.26 28.57 -1.88
C ARG A 272 14.93 28.60 -0.50
N GLU A 273 14.68 29.66 0.29
CA GLU A 273 15.24 29.80 1.64
C GLU A 273 14.83 28.67 2.58
N ARG A 274 13.54 28.34 2.64
CA ARG A 274 13.07 27.21 3.48
C ARG A 274 13.60 25.88 2.98
N SER A 275 13.69 25.70 1.67
CA SER A 275 14.21 24.47 1.07
C SER A 275 15.68 24.27 1.44
N ARG A 276 16.49 25.34 1.39
CA ARG A 276 17.89 25.34 1.83
C ARG A 276 18.00 25.03 3.32
N GLY A 277 17.20 25.68 4.17
CA GLY A 277 17.16 25.38 5.60
C GLY A 277 16.76 23.93 5.90
N ALA A 278 15.81 23.36 5.15
CA ALA A 278 15.43 21.95 5.27
C ALA A 278 16.55 21.00 4.79
N PHE A 279 17.32 21.39 3.77
CA PHE A 279 18.45 20.60 3.28
C PHE A 279 19.54 20.44 4.34
N TYR A 280 19.98 21.54 4.95
CA TYR A 280 21.00 21.43 6.00
C TYR A 280 20.51 20.68 7.24
N LYS A 281 19.20 20.77 7.58
CA LYS A 281 18.61 19.91 8.61
C LYS A 281 18.67 18.43 8.21
N ALA A 282 18.31 18.09 6.98
CA ALA A 282 18.42 16.73 6.48
C ALA A 282 19.86 16.19 6.55
N LEU A 283 20.87 17.04 6.31
CA LEU A 283 22.27 16.67 6.43
C LEU A 283 22.72 16.42 7.87
N GLN A 284 22.10 17.06 8.86
CA GLN A 284 22.39 16.77 10.27
C GLN A 284 21.92 15.35 10.63
N ASP A 285 20.76 14.93 10.13
CA ASP A 285 20.17 13.63 10.48
C ASP A 285 20.60 12.47 9.57
N CYS A 286 20.94 12.75 8.31
CA CYS A 286 21.26 11.77 7.25
C CYS A 286 22.49 12.18 6.38
N PRO A 287 23.68 12.44 6.94
CA PRO A 287 24.85 12.91 6.18
C PRO A 287 25.41 11.89 5.17
N TRP A 288 25.16 10.59 5.35
CA TRP A 288 25.69 9.54 4.46
C TRP A 288 24.95 9.41 3.12
N VAL A 289 23.81 10.09 2.96
CA VAL A 289 22.93 9.89 1.81
C VAL A 289 23.34 10.80 0.67
N LYS A 290 24.19 10.29 -0.23
CA LYS A 290 24.61 11.01 -1.45
C LYS A 290 23.43 11.57 -2.27
N GLY A 291 22.28 10.88 -2.28
CA GLY A 291 21.08 11.33 -2.97
C GLY A 291 20.58 12.71 -2.52
N LEU A 292 20.72 13.08 -1.24
CA LEU A 292 20.32 14.41 -0.74
C LEU A 292 21.19 15.53 -1.32
N TYR A 293 22.50 15.28 -1.45
CA TYR A 293 23.43 16.22 -2.06
C TYR A 293 23.16 16.39 -3.56
N MET A 294 22.89 15.29 -4.26
CA MET A 294 22.53 15.34 -5.67
C MET A 294 21.24 16.14 -5.91
N ASP A 295 20.21 15.91 -5.09
CA ASP A 295 18.96 16.68 -5.14
C ASP A 295 19.24 18.18 -4.87
N ALA A 296 20.13 18.50 -3.92
CA ALA A 296 20.47 19.89 -3.61
C ALA A 296 21.24 20.58 -4.75
N ILE A 297 22.14 19.88 -5.45
CA ILE A 297 22.82 20.41 -6.64
C ILE A 297 21.80 20.70 -7.75
N GLU A 298 20.80 19.83 -7.93
CA GLU A 298 19.73 20.04 -8.90
C GLU A 298 18.84 21.25 -8.54
N TYR A 299 18.48 21.39 -7.26
CA TYR A 299 17.58 22.47 -6.81
C TYR A 299 18.26 23.82 -6.59
N PHE A 300 19.56 23.83 -6.27
CA PHE A 300 20.35 25.03 -5.95
C PHE A 300 21.69 25.03 -6.72
N PRO A 301 21.67 25.20 -8.05
CA PRO A 301 22.89 25.17 -8.86
C PRO A 301 23.88 26.26 -8.45
N ASP A 302 23.39 27.40 -7.94
CA ASP A 302 24.19 28.52 -7.44
C ASP A 302 25.07 28.16 -6.22
N HIS A 303 24.84 27.01 -5.58
CA HIS A 303 25.57 26.53 -4.41
C HIS A 303 26.29 25.20 -4.67
N MET A 304 26.48 24.84 -5.94
CA MET A 304 27.08 23.56 -6.33
C MET A 304 28.47 23.34 -5.72
N GLN A 305 29.35 24.35 -5.76
CA GLN A 305 30.69 24.27 -5.15
C GLN A 305 30.60 23.97 -3.66
N GLU A 306 29.82 24.74 -2.90
CA GLU A 306 29.62 24.54 -1.46
C GLU A 306 29.13 23.12 -1.16
N ILE A 307 28.20 22.60 -1.96
CA ILE A 307 27.64 21.25 -1.76
C ILE A 307 28.70 20.17 -2.06
N MET A 308 29.55 20.35 -3.07
CA MET A 308 30.62 19.39 -3.37
C MET A 308 31.78 19.45 -2.39
N ASP A 309 32.09 20.63 -1.86
CA ASP A 309 33.02 20.79 -0.74
C ASP A 309 32.50 20.00 0.47
N LEU A 310 31.21 20.13 0.79
CA LEU A 310 30.56 19.34 1.84
C LEU A 310 30.59 17.83 1.55
N MET A 311 30.37 17.41 0.31
CA MET A 311 30.50 16.01 -0.07
C MET A 311 31.92 15.50 0.17
N THR A 312 32.92 16.29 -0.20
CA THR A 312 34.34 15.96 -0.02
C THR A 312 34.70 15.90 1.46
N GLU A 313 34.25 16.87 2.27
CA GLU A 313 34.44 16.89 3.73
C GLU A 313 33.81 15.67 4.42
N LYS A 314 32.65 15.21 3.92
CA LYS A 314 31.97 13.99 4.42
C LYS A 314 32.46 12.70 3.76
N GLU A 315 33.58 12.75 3.05
CA GLU A 315 34.21 11.60 2.36
C GLU A 315 33.26 10.88 1.39
N LEU A 316 32.26 11.60 0.86
CA LEU A 316 31.37 11.09 -0.17
C LEU A 316 32.09 11.16 -1.51
N ARG A 317 32.09 10.04 -2.24
CA ARG A 317 32.76 9.95 -3.54
C ARG A 317 32.24 11.00 -4.53
N VAL A 318 33.08 11.97 -4.88
CA VAL A 318 32.95 12.85 -6.05
C VAL A 318 33.75 12.23 -7.21
N ARG A 319 33.25 12.30 -8.44
CA ARG A 319 33.92 11.68 -9.60
C ARG A 319 35.05 12.55 -10.13
N VAL A 320 34.76 13.83 -10.29
CA VAL A 320 35.67 14.87 -10.79
C VAL A 320 35.33 16.12 -9.97
N PRO A 321 36.28 16.66 -9.19
CA PRO A 321 36.16 17.98 -8.56
C PRO A 321 35.92 19.08 -9.59
N LEU A 322 35.34 20.22 -9.21
CA LEU A 322 35.10 21.31 -10.17
C LEU A 322 36.40 21.87 -10.73
N GLU A 323 37.42 21.94 -9.89
CA GLU A 323 38.73 22.48 -10.27
C GLU A 323 39.37 21.63 -11.37
N GLU A 324 39.22 20.31 -11.30
CA GLU A 324 39.69 19.39 -12.35
C GLU A 324 38.81 19.45 -13.61
N LEU A 325 37.51 19.65 -13.45
CA LEU A 325 36.59 19.78 -14.57
C LEU A 325 36.87 21.05 -15.38
N ASP A 326 37.14 22.17 -14.71
CA ASP A 326 37.45 23.44 -15.36
C ASP A 326 38.73 23.32 -16.20
N ILE A 327 39.78 22.67 -15.67
CA ILE A 327 41.00 22.37 -16.43
C ILE A 327 40.69 21.52 -17.67
N LEU A 328 39.84 20.48 -17.54
CA LEU A 328 39.46 19.61 -18.67
C LEU A 328 38.57 20.28 -19.71
N LEU A 329 37.93 21.40 -19.39
CA LEU A 329 37.09 22.19 -20.30
C LEU A 329 37.86 23.32 -20.98
N GLU A 330 38.98 23.75 -20.39
CA GLU A 330 39.88 24.75 -20.97
C GLU A 330 40.82 24.16 -22.05
N ASP A 331 41.04 22.83 -22.04
CA ASP A 331 41.75 22.05 -23.08
C ASP A 331 40.83 21.53 -24.20
#